data_AF-A0A4Y7SUG4-F1
#
_entry.id   AF-A0A4Y7SUG4-F1
#
_cell.length_a   1.000
_cell.length_b   1.000
_cell.length_c   1.000
_cell.angle_alpha   90.00
_cell.angle_beta   90.00
_cell.angle_gamma   90.00
#
_symmetry.space_group_name_H-M   'P 1'
#
loop_
_entity.id
_entity.type
_entity.pdbx_description
1 polymer ?
#
loop_
_entity_poly.entity_id
_entity_poly.type
_entity_poly.pdbx_seq_one_letter_code
_entity_poly.pdbx_strand_id
1 'polypeptide(L)'
;MDADETNPHGLHHGYGKEVDVWSLGCVAGEILRNAHEAHKVLFGKDDRFRKYATGNRRVQFGILERYIQTDNHFRVDIVYQLLHIDPQRRLILDKIPTHPFFAFWLMEKPRFPKGKAYQGLLSPRQL
;
A
#
# COMPACT_ATOMS: atom_id res chain seq x y z
N MET A 1 13.99 14.89 -46.88
CA MET A 1 13.84 15.31 -45.46
C MET A 1 12.57 14.64 -45.02
N ASP A 2 12.70 13.34 -44.76
CA ASP A 2 11.57 12.44 -44.63
C ASP A 2 11.33 12.22 -43.14
N ALA A 3 10.08 12.45 -42.74
CA ALA A 3 9.60 12.15 -41.41
C ALA A 3 9.70 10.63 -41.18
N ASP A 4 10.34 10.24 -40.10
CA ASP A 4 10.34 8.85 -39.65
C ASP A 4 9.00 8.55 -38.98
N GLU A 5 8.09 8.01 -39.80
CA GLU A 5 6.72 7.62 -39.51
C GLU A 5 6.64 6.14 -39.06
N THR A 6 7.66 5.62 -38.34
CA THR A 6 7.72 4.20 -37.96
C THR A 6 7.80 3.93 -36.45
N ASN A 7 6.84 4.45 -35.66
CA ASN A 7 6.41 3.69 -34.47
C ASN A 7 4.95 3.96 -34.05
N PRO A 8 3.97 3.15 -34.52
CA PRO A 8 2.56 3.35 -34.19
C PRO A 8 2.09 2.62 -32.91
N HIS A 9 2.94 1.88 -32.18
CA HIS A 9 2.52 1.12 -30.99
C HIS A 9 3.54 1.07 -29.83
N GLY A 10 3.21 1.84 -28.79
CA GLY A 10 3.27 1.49 -27.36
C GLY A 10 4.35 0.55 -26.84
N LEU A 11 5.34 1.11 -26.15
CA LEU A 11 6.14 0.41 -25.13
C LEU A 11 6.44 1.35 -23.95
N HIS A 12 5.40 1.69 -23.18
CA HIS A 12 5.55 2.16 -21.79
C HIS A 12 6.05 0.98 -20.96
N HIS A 13 7.37 0.77 -20.93
CA HIS A 13 8.00 -0.25 -20.09
C HIS A 13 7.87 0.17 -18.61
N GLY A 14 6.80 -0.25 -17.93
CA GLY A 14 6.74 -0.53 -16.48
C GLY A 14 7.04 0.58 -15.45
N TYR A 15 7.48 1.78 -15.85
CA TYR A 15 7.89 2.87 -14.95
C TYR A 15 6.94 4.06 -15.07
N GLY A 16 5.70 3.88 -14.59
CA GLY A 16 4.68 4.93 -14.50
C GLY A 16 4.10 5.06 -13.09
N LYS A 17 2.89 5.64 -12.98
CA LYS A 17 2.11 5.77 -11.74
C LYS A 17 1.97 4.45 -10.95
N GLU A 18 2.10 3.32 -11.62
CA GLU A 18 2.01 1.99 -11.04
C GLU A 18 3.16 1.75 -10.06
N VAL A 19 4.36 2.29 -10.31
CA VAL A 19 5.51 2.19 -9.40
C VAL A 19 5.21 2.93 -8.09
N ASP A 20 4.54 4.08 -8.14
CA ASP A 20 4.12 4.80 -6.94
C ASP A 20 3.11 4.00 -6.13
N VAL A 21 2.18 3.31 -6.80
CA VAL A 21 1.23 2.40 -6.13
C VAL A 21 1.94 1.22 -5.45
N TRP A 22 2.99 0.68 -6.07
CA TRP A 22 3.81 -0.35 -5.45
C TRP A 22 4.52 0.17 -4.20
N SER A 23 5.17 1.33 -4.31
CA SER A 23 5.81 2.02 -3.19
C SER A 23 4.82 2.30 -2.06
N LEU A 24 3.60 2.74 -2.39
CA LEU A 24 2.50 2.91 -1.45
C LEU A 24 2.12 1.60 -0.77
N GLY A 25 2.12 0.47 -1.49
CA GLY A 25 1.92 -0.86 -0.93
C GLY A 25 2.98 -1.24 0.11
N CYS A 26 4.26 -0.93 -0.14
CA CYS A 26 5.34 -1.13 0.83
C CYS A 26 5.15 -0.28 2.09
N VAL A 27 4.82 1.01 1.92
CA VAL A 27 4.57 1.92 3.04
C VAL A 27 3.33 1.50 3.83
N ALA A 28 2.23 1.15 3.15
CA ALA A 28 1.01 0.66 3.79
C ALA A 28 1.26 -0.63 4.57
N GLY A 29 2.06 -1.55 4.03
CA GLY A 29 2.49 -2.76 4.73
C GLY A 29 3.23 -2.46 6.04
N GLU A 30 4.08 -1.43 6.05
CA GLU A 30 4.79 -1.00 7.26
C GLU A 30 3.85 -0.33 8.27
N ILE A 31 2.96 0.57 7.82
CA ILE A 31 2.00 1.26 8.69
C ILE A 31 1.02 0.28 9.36
N LEU A 32 0.57 -0.73 8.60
CA LEU A 32 -0.41 -1.71 9.08
C LEU A 32 0.22 -2.84 9.91
N ARG A 33 1.55 -2.94 9.92
CA ARG A 33 2.28 -3.96 10.66
C ARG A 33 2.10 -3.75 12.15
N ASN A 34 1.58 -4.78 12.83
CA ASN A 34 1.35 -4.77 14.27
C ASN A 34 2.58 -5.30 15.03
N ALA A 35 3.74 -4.70 14.80
CA ALA A 35 5.00 -5.20 15.37
C ALA A 35 5.50 -4.33 16.52
N HIS A 36 5.62 -4.96 17.69
CA HIS A 36 6.42 -4.48 18.83
C HIS A 36 7.91 -4.88 18.70
N GLU A 37 8.26 -5.65 17.67
CA GLU A 37 9.61 -6.19 17.43
C GLU A 37 10.50 -5.26 16.60
N ALA A 38 11.79 -5.60 16.55
CA ALA A 38 12.78 -4.94 15.71
C ALA A 38 12.31 -4.74 14.26
N HIS A 39 12.76 -3.62 13.68
CA HIS A 39 12.45 -3.23 12.31
C HIS A 39 12.77 -4.36 11.32
N LYS A 40 11.76 -4.80 10.57
CA LYS A 40 11.87 -5.87 9.57
C LYS A 40 11.31 -5.33 8.27
N VAL A 41 12.06 -5.47 7.18
CA VAL A 41 11.66 -5.01 5.85
C VAL A 41 10.87 -6.10 5.13
N LEU A 42 9.74 -5.76 4.51
CA LEU A 42 8.84 -6.68 3.80
C LEU A 42 9.57 -7.57 2.79
N PHE A 43 10.36 -6.95 1.92
CA PHE A 43 11.23 -7.59 0.94
C PHE A 43 12.69 -7.26 1.27
N GLY A 44 13.24 -7.94 2.29
CA GLY A 44 14.64 -7.78 2.67
C GLY A 44 15.59 -8.48 1.69
N LYS A 45 16.86 -8.64 2.07
CA LYS A 45 17.89 -9.34 1.26
C LYS A 45 17.66 -10.86 1.14
N ASP A 46 16.46 -11.36 1.44
CA ASP A 46 16.14 -12.77 1.42
C ASP A 46 15.22 -13.15 0.25
N ASP A 47 14.92 -14.45 0.15
CA ASP A 47 14.10 -15.00 -0.93
C ASP A 47 12.61 -14.61 -0.86
N ARG A 48 12.18 -13.74 0.07
CA ARG A 48 10.77 -13.38 0.22
C ARG A 48 10.21 -12.73 -1.03
N PHE A 49 10.94 -11.80 -1.64
CA PHE A 49 10.48 -11.17 -2.88
C PHE A 49 10.32 -12.19 -4.00
N ARG A 50 11.30 -13.07 -4.19
CA ARG A 50 11.26 -14.13 -5.21
C ARG A 50 10.03 -15.03 -5.00
N LYS A 51 9.81 -15.50 -3.77
CA LYS A 51 8.65 -16.33 -3.41
C LYS A 51 7.32 -15.60 -3.60
N TYR A 52 7.28 -14.30 -3.32
CA TYR A 52 6.11 -13.47 -3.55
C TYR A 52 5.83 -13.29 -5.04
N ALA A 53 6.86 -12.94 -5.82
CA ALA A 53 6.75 -12.66 -7.25
C ALA A 53 6.36 -13.89 -8.09
N THR A 54 6.86 -15.07 -7.73
CA THR A 54 6.54 -16.33 -8.44
C THR A 54 5.42 -17.13 -7.78
N GLY A 55 4.94 -16.68 -6.62
CA GLY A 55 3.93 -17.37 -5.83
C GLY A 55 2.51 -17.17 -6.38
N ASN A 56 1.61 -18.08 -6.03
CA ASN A 56 0.18 -17.85 -6.23
C ASN A 56 -0.38 -16.96 -5.10
N ARG A 57 -1.65 -16.55 -5.23
CA ARG A 57 -2.35 -15.70 -4.25
C ARG A 57 -2.19 -16.19 -2.81
N ARG A 58 -2.29 -17.51 -2.56
CA ARG A 58 -2.17 -18.07 -1.20
C ARG A 58 -0.78 -17.86 -0.62
N VAL A 59 0.27 -18.04 -1.41
CA VAL A 59 1.66 -17.79 -0.99
C VAL A 59 1.88 -16.31 -0.74
N GLN A 60 1.40 -15.45 -1.65
CA GLN A 60 1.51 -13.99 -1.53
C GLN A 60 0.81 -13.47 -0.28
N PHE A 61 -0.45 -13.88 -0.05
CA PHE A 61 -1.20 -13.57 1.17
C PHE A 61 -0.49 -14.04 2.42
N GLY A 62 -0.03 -15.30 2.47
CA GLY A 62 0.65 -15.83 3.64
C GLY A 62 1.96 -15.11 3.98
N ILE A 63 2.67 -14.57 2.98
CA ILE A 63 3.85 -13.72 3.22
C ILE A 63 3.43 -12.39 3.87
N LEU A 64 2.39 -11.75 3.34
CA LEU A 64 1.88 -10.47 3.83
C LEU A 64 1.25 -10.60 5.22
N GLU A 65 0.43 -11.64 5.48
CA GLU A 65 -0.15 -11.95 6.80
C GLU A 65 0.94 -12.07 7.87
N ARG A 66 2.00 -12.83 7.60
CA ARG A 66 3.12 -13.01 8.53
C ARG A 66 3.93 -11.73 8.72
N TYR A 67 4.05 -10.91 7.68
CA TYR A 67 4.77 -9.65 7.77
C TYR A 67 4.00 -8.62 8.62
N ILE A 68 2.72 -8.45 8.30
CA ILE A 68 1.82 -7.48 8.93
C ILE A 68 1.45 -7.93 10.36
N GLN A 69 1.53 -9.23 10.66
CA GLN A 69 1.19 -9.82 11.95
C GLN A 69 -0.27 -9.54 12.33
N THR A 70 -1.20 -9.88 11.42
CA THR A 70 -2.63 -9.68 11.63
C THR A 70 -3.44 -10.81 11.00
N ASP A 71 -4.52 -11.21 11.68
CA ASP A 71 -5.55 -12.11 11.13
C ASP A 71 -6.64 -11.33 10.35
N ASN A 72 -6.52 -9.99 10.30
CA ASN A 72 -7.46 -9.17 9.57
C ASN A 72 -7.19 -9.23 8.06
N HIS A 73 -7.97 -10.05 7.37
CA HIS A 73 -7.83 -10.22 5.93
C HIS A 73 -8.00 -8.92 5.13
N PHE A 74 -8.76 -7.92 5.60
CA PHE A 74 -8.90 -6.65 4.87
C PHE A 74 -7.62 -5.81 4.91
N ARG A 75 -6.84 -5.87 5.99
CA ARG A 75 -5.52 -5.21 6.10
C ARG A 75 -4.51 -5.83 5.13
N VAL A 76 -4.55 -7.15 5.02
CA VAL A 76 -3.68 -7.90 4.12
C VAL A 76 -4.10 -7.67 2.66
N ASP A 77 -5.40 -7.71 2.38
CA ASP A 77 -5.95 -7.59 1.02
C ASP A 77 -5.65 -6.22 0.39
N ILE A 78 -5.76 -5.10 1.14
CA ILE A 78 -5.39 -3.79 0.60
C ILE A 78 -3.91 -3.72 0.21
N VAL A 79 -3.01 -4.27 1.05
CA VAL A 79 -1.58 -4.32 0.76
C VAL A 79 -1.29 -5.24 -0.42
N TYR A 80 -1.98 -6.39 -0.51
CA TYR A 80 -1.88 -7.32 -1.63
C TYR A 80 -2.30 -6.65 -2.96
N GLN A 81 -3.40 -5.91 -2.98
CA GLN A 81 -3.87 -5.25 -4.21
C GLN A 81 -2.95 -4.11 -4.65
N LEU A 82 -2.33 -3.39 -3.70
CA LEU A 82 -1.30 -2.38 -3.98
C LEU A 82 0.02 -3.01 -4.48
N LEU A 83 0.36 -4.20 -3.98
CA LEU A 83 1.55 -4.97 -4.35
C LEU A 83 1.26 -6.05 -5.39
N HIS A 84 0.24 -5.86 -6.23
CA HIS A 84 -0.02 -6.81 -7.32
C HIS A 84 1.16 -6.80 -8.31
N ILE A 85 1.67 -7.99 -8.65
CA ILE A 85 2.85 -8.15 -9.52
C ILE A 85 2.56 -7.62 -10.92
N ASP A 86 1.43 -8.01 -11.52
CA ASP A 86 0.94 -7.43 -12.76
C ASP A 86 0.47 -5.98 -12.51
N PRO A 87 1.13 -4.96 -13.11
CA PRO A 87 0.79 -3.56 -12.90
C PRO A 87 -0.60 -3.18 -13.41
N GLN A 88 -1.13 -3.88 -14.42
CA GLN A 88 -2.47 -3.61 -14.96
C GLN A 88 -3.59 -4.10 -14.03
N ARG A 89 -3.27 -5.03 -13.15
CA ARG A 89 -4.17 -5.57 -12.12
C ARG A 89 -3.97 -4.92 -10.75
N ARG A 90 -2.97 -4.04 -10.63
CA ARG A 90 -2.66 -3.31 -9.40
C ARG A 90 -3.77 -2.30 -9.11
N LEU A 91 -4.07 -2.11 -7.82
CA LEU A 91 -5.13 -1.22 -7.39
C LEU A 91 -4.93 0.20 -7.93
N ILE A 92 -5.94 0.73 -8.61
CA ILE A 92 -5.92 2.10 -9.12
C ILE A 92 -6.19 3.06 -7.96
N LEU A 93 -5.43 4.16 -7.88
CA LEU A 93 -5.49 5.13 -6.78
C LEU A 93 -6.92 5.61 -6.47
N ASP A 94 -7.70 5.95 -7.50
CA ASP A 94 -9.08 6.45 -7.34
C ASP A 94 -10.03 5.43 -6.68
N LYS A 95 -9.68 4.14 -6.73
CA LYS A 95 -10.46 3.05 -6.13
C LYS A 95 -10.04 2.74 -4.70
N ILE A 96 -8.88 3.21 -4.24
CA ILE A 96 -8.37 2.98 -2.88
C ILE A 96 -9.41 3.35 -1.80
N PRO A 97 -10.06 4.54 -1.83
CA PRO A 97 -11.02 4.92 -0.79
C PRO A 97 -12.26 4.02 -0.72
N THR A 98 -12.58 3.33 -1.82
CA THR A 98 -13.71 2.40 -1.90
C THR A 98 -13.38 0.99 -1.40
N HIS A 99 -12.12 0.72 -1.06
CA HIS A 99 -11.70 -0.61 -0.62
C HIS A 99 -12.33 -0.98 0.73
N PRO A 100 -12.80 -2.23 0.94
CA PRO A 100 -13.44 -2.68 2.19
C PRO A 100 -12.62 -2.42 3.46
N PHE A 101 -11.29 -2.38 3.34
CA PHE A 101 -10.38 -1.98 4.42
C PHE A 101 -10.78 -0.66 5.09
N PHE A 102 -11.11 0.39 4.32
CA PHE A 102 -11.45 1.69 4.88
C PHE A 102 -12.82 1.70 5.52
N ALA A 103 -13.80 1.00 4.94
CA ALA A 103 -15.11 0.82 5.56
C ALA A 103 -14.97 0.11 6.91
N PHE A 104 -14.21 -0.98 6.95
CA PHE A 104 -13.91 -1.72 8.16
C PHE A 104 -13.16 -0.86 9.20
N TRP A 105 -12.13 -0.12 8.78
CA TRP A 105 -11.37 0.77 9.68
C TRP A 105 -12.24 1.88 10.30
N LEU A 106 -13.18 2.44 9.53
CA LEU A 106 -14.15 3.41 10.01
C LEU A 106 -15.17 2.81 10.98
N MET A 107 -15.42 1.51 10.93
CA MET A 107 -16.29 0.79 11.86
C MET A 107 -15.55 0.42 13.17
N GLU A 108 -14.26 0.09 13.12
CA GLU A 108 -13.47 -0.27 14.30
C GLU A 108 -13.18 0.91 15.24
N LYS A 109 -13.16 2.15 14.74
CA LYS A 109 -12.93 3.34 15.57
C LYS A 109 -14.23 4.07 15.85
N PRO A 110 -14.58 4.38 17.12
CA PRO A 110 -15.59 5.39 17.39
C PRO A 110 -15.12 6.68 16.70
N ARG A 111 -16.01 7.29 15.91
CA ARG A 111 -15.78 8.61 15.30
C ARG A 111 -15.16 9.49 16.37
N PHE A 112 -14.03 10.13 16.07
CA PHE A 112 -13.49 11.20 16.92
C PHE A 112 -14.67 12.01 17.46
N PRO A 113 -14.81 12.20 18.79
CA PRO A 113 -15.91 12.98 19.31
C PRO A 113 -15.93 14.29 18.55
N LYS A 114 -17.04 14.56 17.83
CA LYS A 114 -17.20 15.80 17.10
C LYS A 114 -17.08 16.92 18.14
N GLY A 115 -15.99 17.67 18.08
CA GLY A 115 -15.75 18.86 18.89
C GLY A 115 -14.91 18.63 20.15
N LYS A 116 -13.61 18.91 20.04
CA LYS A 116 -13.08 20.18 20.56
C LYS A 116 -12.15 20.74 19.49
N ALA A 117 -12.47 21.93 18.98
CA ALA A 117 -11.54 22.69 18.16
C ALA A 117 -10.19 22.80 18.89
N TYR A 118 -9.09 22.87 18.14
CA TYR A 118 -7.79 23.28 18.67
C TYR A 118 -7.84 24.74 19.14
N GLN A 119 -8.61 25.03 20.19
CA GLN A 119 -8.52 26.26 20.97
C GLN A 119 -7.53 25.97 22.11
N GLY A 120 -6.25 26.15 21.82
CA GLY A 120 -5.23 26.00 22.86
C GLY A 120 -3.77 26.03 22.40
N LEU A 121 -3.48 25.92 21.10
CA LEU A 121 -2.09 25.83 20.60
C LEU A 121 -1.61 27.08 19.84
N LEU A 122 -2.21 28.23 20.15
CA LEU A 122 -1.65 29.55 19.84
C LEU A 122 -1.77 30.44 21.08
N SER A 123 -1.00 30.14 22.15
CA SER A 123 -0.61 31.21 23.07
C SER A 123 0.65 31.87 22.49
N PRO A 124 0.70 33.20 22.34
CA PRO A 124 1.88 33.90 21.86
C PRO A 124 3.11 33.56 22.70
N ARG A 125 4.24 33.36 22.03
CA ARG A 125 5.58 33.26 22.63
C ARG A 125 5.75 34.35 23.70
N GLN A 126 6.03 33.94 24.93
CA GLN A 126 6.75 34.76 25.89
C GLN A 126 7.90 33.93 26.44
N LEU A 127 9.09 34.21 25.92
CA LEU A 127 10.33 34.50 26.65
C LEU A 127 11.28 35.19 25.67
#